data_AF-A0A1Z9HK14-F1
#
_entry.id   AF-A0A1Z9HK14-F1
#
_cell.length_a   1.000
_cell.length_b   1.000
_cell.length_c   1.000
_cell.angle_alpha   90.00
_cell.angle_beta   90.00
_cell.angle_gamma   90.00
#
_symmetry.space_group_name_H-M   'P 1'
#
loop_
_entity.id
_entity.type
_entity.pdbx_description
1 polymer ?
#
loop_
_entity_poly.entity_id
_entity_poly.type
_entity_poly.pdbx_seq_one_letter_code
_entity_poly.pdbx_strand_id
1 'polypeptide(L)'
;MSKSYPIWNKITACIYKSSKCYGVKNDGLNEILIGTSKSNSHEFVRTRVTHKKHKDGSRTYHFYIDEQLYKTAKLIGTDITIKTQPDFLVGGVSEHKLENKKSQQLEFNFNQ
;
A
#
# COMPACT_ATOMS: atom_id res chain seq x y z
N MET A 1 19.34 8.59 19.73
CA MET A 1 18.68 9.42 18.69
C MET A 1 17.27 8.91 18.45
N SER A 2 16.25 9.69 18.81
CA SER A 2 14.88 9.45 18.33
C SER A 2 14.84 9.77 16.84
N LYS A 3 14.76 8.74 15.99
CA LYS A 3 14.53 8.96 14.56
C LYS A 3 13.06 9.37 14.41
N SER A 4 12.80 10.67 14.22
CA SER A 4 11.48 11.16 13.84
C SER A 4 11.29 10.91 12.35
N TYR A 5 10.45 9.94 12.01
CA TYR A 5 10.17 9.59 10.61
C TYR A 5 8.97 10.40 10.11
N PRO A 6 8.98 10.88 8.86
CA PRO A 6 7.91 11.71 8.30
C PRO A 6 6.60 10.96 8.07
N ILE A 7 6.64 9.64 7.97
CA ILE A 7 5.48 8.75 7.87
C ILE A 7 5.53 7.80 9.06
N TRP A 8 4.39 7.59 9.72
CA TRP A 8 4.27 6.68 10.85
C TRP A 8 3.12 5.70 10.63
N ASN A 9 3.43 4.41 10.54
CA ASN A 9 2.43 3.36 10.37
C ASN A 9 2.15 2.73 11.74
N LYS A 10 0.90 2.81 12.17
CA LYS A 10 0.39 2.13 13.37
C LYS A 10 -0.46 0.95 12.94
N ILE A 11 -0.05 -0.25 13.35
CA ILE A 11 -0.69 -1.53 13.02
C ILE A 11 -1.36 -2.08 14.28
N THR A 12 -2.62 -2.45 14.14
CA THR A 12 -3.41 -3.12 15.17
C THR A 12 -3.98 -4.40 14.58
N ALA A 13 -3.79 -5.52 15.27
CA ALA A 13 -4.35 -6.82 14.90
C ALA A 13 -4.77 -7.55 16.18
N CYS A 14 -5.76 -8.44 16.08
CA CYS A 14 -6.26 -9.22 17.22
C CYS A 14 -5.16 -10.03 17.93
N ILE A 15 -4.13 -10.46 17.20
CA ILE A 15 -3.00 -11.22 17.73
C ILE A 15 -2.00 -10.38 18.53
N TYR A 16 -2.00 -9.06 18.36
CA TYR A 16 -1.06 -8.18 19.05
C TYR A 16 -1.68 -7.70 20.36
N LYS A 17 -1.03 -8.04 21.48
CA LYS A 17 -1.41 -7.57 22.83
C LYS A 17 -1.35 -6.03 22.97
N SER A 18 -0.71 -5.35 22.03
CA SER A 18 -0.64 -3.89 21.93
C SER A 18 -0.34 -3.46 20.49
N SER A 19 -0.70 -2.22 20.13
CA SER A 19 -0.43 -1.69 18.78
C SER A 19 1.08 -1.69 18.48
N LYS A 20 1.46 -2.15 17.29
CA LYS A 20 2.83 -2.05 16.78
C LYS A 20 2.93 -0.83 15.90
N CYS A 21 4.00 -0.05 16.03
CA CYS A 21 4.23 1.11 15.17
C CYS A 21 5.63 1.08 14.58
N TYR A 22 5.79 1.57 13.36
CA TYR A 22 7.09 1.76 12.73
C TYR A 22 7.10 3.02 11.86
N GLY A 23 8.28 3.63 11.75
CA GLY A 23 8.49 4.85 10.98
C GLY A 23 9.05 4.56 9.60
N VAL A 24 8.57 5.32 8.61
CA VAL A 24 8.99 5.23 7.22
C VAL A 24 9.57 6.56 6.76
N LYS A 25 10.73 6.52 6.09
CA LYS A 25 11.47 7.73 5.69
C LYS A 25 10.96 8.38 4.41
N ASN A 26 10.80 7.60 3.34
CA ASN A 26 10.52 8.14 2.00
C ASN A 26 9.41 7.36 1.29
N ASP A 27 9.52 6.04 1.21
CA ASP A 27 8.53 5.17 0.56
C ASP A 27 8.22 4.01 1.49
N GLY A 28 6.93 3.76 1.70
CA GLY A 28 6.41 2.66 2.51
C GLY A 28 5.42 1.87 1.68
N LEU A 29 5.84 0.69 1.23
CA LEU A 29 4.99 -0.29 0.58
C LEU A 29 4.48 -1.30 1.61
N ASN A 30 3.18 -1.59 1.58
CA ASN A 30 2.56 -2.62 2.39
C ASN A 30 1.67 -3.48 1.48
N GLU A 31 2.09 -4.72 1.31
CA GLU A 31 1.38 -5.76 0.56
C GLU A 31 0.54 -6.56 1.56
N ILE A 32 -0.78 -6.52 1.38
CA ILE A 32 -1.73 -7.26 2.19
C ILE A 32 -2.09 -8.50 1.40
N LEU A 33 -1.73 -9.66 1.94
CA LEU A 33 -2.06 -10.96 1.37
C LEU A 33 -3.18 -11.61 2.18
N ILE A 34 -4.09 -12.31 1.50
CA ILE A 34 -5.14 -13.13 2.11
C ILE A 34 -4.93 -14.59 1.73
N GLY A 35 -5.14 -15.49 2.68
CA GLY A 35 -4.82 -16.89 2.47
C GLY A 35 -5.06 -17.74 3.69
N THR A 36 -5.11 -19.05 3.49
CA THR A 36 -5.25 -20.02 4.58
C THR A 36 -3.91 -20.57 5.06
N SER A 37 -2.83 -20.38 4.30
CA SER A 37 -1.50 -20.84 4.65
C SER A 37 -0.42 -19.98 4.01
N LYS A 38 0.83 -20.10 4.49
CA LYS A 38 1.98 -19.39 3.91
C LYS A 38 2.17 -19.64 2.40
N SER A 39 1.83 -20.84 1.93
CA SER A 39 1.92 -21.23 0.52
C SER A 39 0.61 -21.03 -0.27
N ASN A 40 -0.49 -20.72 0.42
CA ASN A 40 -1.78 -20.43 -0.18
C ASN A 40 -2.25 -19.03 0.26
N SER A 41 -1.40 -18.04 -0.01
CA SER A 41 -1.70 -16.62 0.18
C SER A 41 -1.63 -15.92 -1.17
N HIS A 42 -2.63 -15.09 -1.44
CA HIS A 42 -2.80 -14.30 -2.65
C HIS A 42 -2.78 -12.82 -2.29
N GLU A 43 -2.22 -11.98 -3.15
CA GLU A 43 -2.26 -10.54 -2.98
C GLU A 43 -3.71 -10.06 -3.00
N PHE A 44 -4.09 -9.28 -1.98
CA PHE A 44 -5.44 -8.72 -1.85
C PHE A 44 -5.45 -7.23 -2.14
N VAL A 45 -4.54 -6.49 -1.50
CA VAL A 45 -4.42 -5.04 -1.72
C VAL A 45 -2.99 -4.60 -1.43
N ARG A 46 -2.51 -3.65 -2.22
CA ARG A 46 -1.22 -3.02 -2.04
C ARG A 46 -1.39 -1.55 -1.73
N THR A 47 -0.92 -1.15 -0.55
CA THR A 47 -0.94 0.24 -0.13
C THR A 47 0.46 0.83 -0.17
N ARG A 48 0.59 2.05 -0.69
CA ARG A 48 1.88 2.73 -0.77
C ARG A 48 1.75 4.17 -0.30
N VAL A 49 2.65 4.61 0.58
CA VAL A 49 2.77 6.01 0.98
C VAL A 49 4.12 6.54 0.56
N THR A 50 4.14 7.61 -0.23
CA THR A 50 5.37 8.33 -0.55
C THR A 50 5.43 9.69 0.11
N HIS A 51 6.63 10.08 0.50
CA HIS A 51 6.94 11.38 1.08
C HIS A 51 8.02 12.07 0.24
N LYS A 52 7.75 13.34 -0.08
CA LYS A 52 8.72 14.23 -0.73
C LYS A 52 8.85 15.53 0.06
N LYS A 53 10.08 15.87 0.42
CA LYS A 53 10.44 17.16 1.01
C LYS A 53 10.88 18.11 -0.10
N HIS A 54 10.33 19.30 -0.12
CA HIS A 54 10.63 20.33 -1.12
C HIS A 54 11.66 21.34 -0.58
N LYS A 55 12.28 22.11 -1.48
CA LYS A 55 13.29 23.12 -1.13
C LYS A 55 12.70 24.27 -0.31
N ASP A 56 11.41 24.55 -0.49
CA ASP A 56 10.64 25.57 0.25
C ASP A 56 10.29 25.13 1.68
N GLY A 57 10.73 23.95 2.11
CA GLY A 57 10.43 23.39 3.43
C GLY A 57 9.08 22.68 3.52
N SER A 58 8.23 22.78 2.48
CA SER A 58 6.97 22.04 2.42
C SER A 58 7.20 20.55 2.22
N ARG A 59 6.19 19.75 2.60
CA ARG A 59 6.19 18.30 2.40
C ARG A 59 4.93 17.87 1.69
N THR A 60 5.06 16.96 0.75
CA THR A 60 3.94 16.33 0.07
C THR A 60 3.92 14.84 0.33
N TYR A 61 2.73 14.32 0.57
CA TYR A 61 2.46 12.93 0.83
C TYR A 61 1.47 12.43 -0.22
N HIS A 62 1.74 11.26 -0.78
CA HIS A 62 0.84 10.60 -1.72
C HIS A 62 0.53 9.21 -1.19
N PHE A 63 -0.74 8.87 -1.15
CA PHE A 63 -1.21 7.56 -0.73
C PHE A 63 -1.90 6.86 -1.89
N TYR A 64 -1.42 5.67 -2.19
CA TYR A 64 -1.86 4.84 -3.29
C TYR A 64 -2.49 3.55 -2.77
N ILE A 65 -3.50 3.08 -3.47
CA ILE A 65 -4.10 1.74 -3.34
C ILE A 65 -4.01 1.11 -4.73
N ASP A 66 -3.35 -0.03 -4.84
CA ASP A 66 -3.16 -0.76 -6.11
C ASP A 66 -2.67 0.15 -7.25
N GLU A 67 -1.64 0.95 -6.94
CA GLU A 67 -1.03 1.97 -7.82
C GLU A 67 -1.91 3.18 -8.18
N GLN A 68 -3.18 3.16 -7.82
CA GLN A 68 -4.08 4.29 -8.00
C GLN A 68 -3.91 5.30 -6.86
N LEU A 69 -3.73 6.57 -7.21
CA LEU A 69 -3.61 7.64 -6.22
C LEU A 69 -4.96 7.86 -5.53
N TYR A 70 -5.02 7.61 -4.23
CA TYR A 70 -6.25 7.76 -3.45
C TYR A 70 -6.31 9.12 -2.75
N LYS A 71 -5.22 9.49 -2.08
CA LYS A 71 -5.14 10.74 -1.30
C LYS A 71 -3.82 11.44 -1.48
N THR A 72 -3.87 12.75 -1.39
CA THR A 72 -2.69 13.62 -1.34
C THR A 72 -2.77 14.52 -0.13
N ALA A 73 -1.65 14.74 0.54
CA ALA A 73 -1.56 15.75 1.59
C ALA A 73 -0.36 16.68 1.35
N LYS A 74 -0.53 17.97 1.64
CA LYS A 74 0.54 18.96 1.64
C LYS A 74 0.65 19.58 3.02
N LEU A 75 1.84 19.54 3.59
CA LEU A 75 2.20 20.17 4.86
C LEU A 75 3.08 21.39 4.56
N ILE A 76 2.69 22.56 5.05
CA ILE A 76 3.42 23.82 4.94
C ILE A 76 3.50 24.40 6.35
N GLY A 77 4.70 24.46 6.94
CA GLY A 77 4.84 24.86 8.35
C GLY A 77 4.07 23.91 9.27
N THR A 78 3.00 24.40 9.89
CA THR A 78 2.07 23.65 10.73
C THR A 78 0.75 23.29 10.01
N ASP A 79 0.48 23.88 8.85
CA ASP A 79 -0.78 23.73 8.14
C ASP A 79 -0.78 22.47 7.27
N ILE A 80 -1.82 21.66 7.41
CA ILE A 80 -2.00 20.40 6.66
C ILE A 80 -3.25 20.51 5.79
N THR A 81 -3.07 20.39 4.48
CA THR A 81 -4.17 20.27 3.52
C THR A 81 -4.23 18.85 2.98
N ILE A 82 -5.39 18.19 3.08
CA ILE A 82 -5.62 16.83 2.58
C ILE A 82 -6.67 16.87 1.47
N LYS A 83 -6.40 16.20 0.35
CA LYS A 83 -7.31 16.02 -0.77
C LYS A 83 -7.51 14.54 -1.07
N THR A 84 -8.73 14.16 -1.40
CA THR A 84 -9.09 12.79 -1.83
C THR A 84 -9.45 12.85 -3.30
N GLN A 85 -9.03 11.87 -4.09
CA GLN A 85 -9.41 11.81 -5.49
C GLN A 85 -10.92 11.56 -5.63
N PRO A 86 -11.63 12.32 -6.49
CA PRO A 86 -13.08 12.21 -6.64
C PRO A 86 -13.52 10.87 -7.24
N ASP A 87 -12.67 10.25 -8.06
CA ASP A 87 -12.98 9.01 -8.80
C ASP A 87 -13.27 7.81 -7.87
N PHE A 88 -12.77 7.85 -6.62
CA PHE A 88 -13.07 6.83 -5.62
C PHE A 88 -14.39 7.06 -4.86
N LEU A 89 -15.01 8.23 -4.98
CA LEU A 89 -16.30 8.53 -4.34
C LEU A 89 -17.48 7.96 -5.16
N VAL A 90 -17.23 7.64 -6.44
CA VAL A 90 -18.21 7.08 -7.36
C VAL A 90 -18.01 5.57 -7.39
N GLY A 91 -18.44 4.89 -6.33
CA GLY A 91 -18.20 3.46 -6.13
C GLY A 91 -18.66 2.58 -7.30
N GLY A 92 -17.72 2.18 -8.15
CA GLY A 92 -17.87 1.07 -9.08
C GLY A 92 -17.13 -0.14 -8.53
N VAL A 93 -17.84 -1.24 -8.29
CA VAL A 93 -17.22 -2.52 -7.94
C VAL A 93 -16.64 -3.13 -9.22
N SER A 94 -15.32 -3.21 -9.34
CA SER A 94 -14.66 -4.00 -10.38
C SER A 94 -14.32 -5.38 -9.85
N GLU A 95 -14.98 -6.42 -10.37
CA GLU A 95 -14.62 -7.82 -10.07
C GLU A 95 -13.45 -8.27 -10.96
N HIS A 96 -12.35 -8.68 -10.34
CA HIS A 96 -11.26 -9.39 -11.02
C HIS A 96 -11.15 -10.80 -10.46
N LYS A 97 -11.47 -11.82 -11.28
CA LYS A 97 -11.20 -13.22 -10.95
C LYS A 97 -9.74 -13.53 -11.28
N LEU A 98 -9.00 -14.01 -10.28
CA LEU A 98 -7.66 -14.55 -10.46
C LEU A 98 -7.76 -15.91 -11.19
N GLU A 99 -7.39 -15.96 -12.46
CA GLU A 99 -7.22 -17.23 -13.17
C GLU A 99 -5.90 -17.90 -12.76
N ASN A 100 -6.01 -19.14 -12.29
CA ASN A 100 -4.89 -19.93 -11.82
C ASN A 100 -4.06 -20.40 -13.03
N LYS A 101 -2.98 -19.67 -13.39
CA LYS A 101 -2.00 -20.10 -14.41
C LYS A 101 -1.15 -21.26 -13.88
N LYS A 102 -1.72 -22.47 -13.81
CA LYS A 102 -0.96 -23.71 -13.57
C LYS A 102 -1.10 -24.78 -14.66
N SER A 103 -1.65 -24.43 -15.82
CA SER A 103 -1.93 -25.40 -16.89
C SER A 103 -0.99 -25.34 -18.11
N GLN A 104 0.00 -24.44 -18.18
CA GLN A 104 0.85 -24.28 -19.39
C GLN A 104 2.24 -24.89 -19.30
N GLN A 105 2.58 -25.63 -18.24
CA GLN A 105 3.91 -26.28 -18.12
C GLN A 105 3.92 -27.79 -18.40
N LEU A 106 2.80 -28.39 -18.81
CA LEU A 106 2.73 -29.84 -19.05
C LEU A 106 2.72 -30.28 -20.52
N GLU A 107 2.64 -29.38 -21.50
CA GLU A 107 2.66 -29.77 -22.94
C GLU A 107 4.04 -29.68 -23.62
N PHE A 108 5.09 -29.24 -22.93
CA PHE A 108 6.43 -29.09 -23.54
C PHE A 108 7.38 -30.30 -23.34
N ASN A 109 6.94 -31.37 -22.67
CA ASN A 109 7.78 -32.55 -22.39
C ASN A 109 7.27 -33.84 -23.06
N PHE A 110 6.84 -33.75 -24.33
CA PHE A 110 6.56 -34.94 -25.15
C PHE A 110 7.00 -34.71 -26.60
N ASN A 111 8.29 -34.42 -26.81
CA ASN A 111 9.00 -34.62 -28.08
C ASN A 111 10.50 -34.37 -27.88
N GLN A 112 11.19 -35.32 -27.25
CA GLN A 112 12.60 -35.64 -27.49
C GLN A 112 12.82 -37.12 -27.23
#